data_AF-A0A7C5JN75-F1
#
_entry.id   AF-A0A7C5JN75-F1
#
_cell.length_a   1.000
_cell.length_b   1.000
_cell.length_c   1.000
_cell.angle_alpha   90.00
_cell.angle_beta   90.00
_cell.angle_gamma   90.00
#
_symmetry.space_group_name_H-M   'P 1'
#
loop_
_entity.id
_entity.type
_entity.pdbx_description
1 polymer ?
#
loop_
_entity_poly.entity_id
_entity_poly.type
_entity_poly.pdbx_seq_one_letter_code
_entity_poly.pdbx_strand_id
1 'polypeptide(L)'
;MKRHIVTAIIICTFLTTKSYAVSYCSDMEELKLSELPYWNGSDMAGGFRDHYVYYKNSYNPQWGVWSGFAYSRVNDTNTPGYQNQYAVWTPGTGVGGTG
;
A
#
# COMPACT_ATOMS: atom_id res chain seq x y z
N MET A 1 -44.39 -14.19 -32.33
CA MET A 1 -43.94 -14.96 -31.14
C MET A 1 -42.42 -15.07 -31.03
N LYS A 2 -41.69 -15.64 -32.01
CA LYS A 2 -40.22 -15.82 -31.96
C LYS A 2 -39.41 -14.52 -31.75
N ARG A 3 -39.80 -13.40 -32.37
CA ARG A 3 -39.11 -12.09 -32.20
C ARG A 3 -39.21 -11.56 -30.77
N HIS A 4 -40.38 -11.67 -30.12
CA HIS A 4 -40.58 -11.22 -28.75
C HIS A 4 -39.84 -12.09 -27.71
N ILE A 5 -39.69 -13.40 -27.98
CA ILE A 5 -38.91 -14.31 -27.14
C ILE A 5 -37.42 -13.94 -27.18
N VAL A 6 -36.87 -13.65 -28.36
CA VAL A 6 -35.47 -13.23 -28.51
C VAL A 6 -35.21 -11.90 -27.79
N THR A 7 -36.13 -10.93 -27.90
CA THR A 7 -36.01 -9.65 -27.19
C THR A 7 -36.05 -9.83 -25.67
N ALA A 8 -36.94 -10.69 -25.17
CA ALA A 8 -37.04 -10.98 -23.73
C ALA A 8 -35.76 -11.62 -23.15
N ILE A 9 -35.09 -12.51 -23.91
CA ILE A 9 -33.86 -13.17 -23.48
C ILE A 9 -32.68 -12.19 -23.39
N ILE A 10 -32.55 -11.26 -24.35
CA ILE A 10 -31.49 -10.23 -24.36
C ILE A 10 -31.66 -9.26 -23.17
N ILE A 11 -32.89 -8.88 -22.86
CA ILE A 11 -33.19 -8.03 -21.70
C ILE A 11 -32.84 -8.78 -20.41
N CYS A 12 -33.23 -10.05 -20.29
CA CYS A 12 -32.97 -10.86 -19.09
C CYS A 12 -31.47 -11.09 -18.83
N THR A 13 -30.65 -11.17 -19.88
CA THR A 13 -29.17 -11.30 -19.76
C THR A 13 -28.48 -10.00 -19.37
N PHE A 14 -29.02 -8.84 -19.75
CA PHE A 14 -28.51 -7.54 -19.28
C PHE A 14 -28.86 -7.25 -17.81
N LEU A 15 -29.96 -7.81 -17.29
CA LEU A 15 -30.37 -7.62 -15.89
C LEU A 15 -29.61 -8.49 -14.87
N THR A 16 -28.81 -9.46 -15.31
CA THR A 16 -28.11 -10.39 -14.40
C THR A 16 -26.62 -10.13 -14.22
N THR A 17 -26.07 -9.07 -14.84
CA THR A 17 -24.67 -8.69 -14.61
C THR A 17 -24.50 -8.16 -13.18
N LYS A 18 -23.98 -9.01 -12.30
CA LYS A 18 -23.53 -8.57 -10.98
C LYS A 18 -22.34 -7.63 -11.16
N SER A 19 -22.51 -6.36 -10.80
CA SER A 19 -21.40 -5.44 -10.65
C SER A 19 -20.79 -5.60 -9.27
N TYR A 20 -19.50 -5.94 -9.22
CA TYR A 20 -18.73 -5.94 -7.98
C TYR A 20 -18.05 -4.58 -7.87
N ALA A 21 -18.30 -3.85 -6.78
CA ALA A 21 -17.48 -2.71 -6.44
C ALA A 21 -16.16 -3.25 -5.91
N VAL A 22 -15.06 -3.00 -6.62
CA VAL A 22 -13.71 -3.26 -6.10
C VAL A 22 -13.32 -2.06 -5.24
N SER A 23 -12.99 -2.30 -3.98
CA SER A 23 -12.35 -1.32 -3.12
C SER A 23 -10.84 -1.58 -3.12
N TYR A 24 -10.05 -0.53 -3.24
CA TYR A 24 -8.60 -0.59 -3.08
C TYR A 24 -8.25 0.00 -1.73
N CYS A 25 -7.62 -0.81 -0.88
CA CYS A 25 -7.13 -0.40 0.43
C CYS A 25 -5.62 -0.27 0.32
N SER A 26 -5.07 0.91 0.64
CA SER A 26 -3.62 1.06 0.78
C SER A 26 -3.17 0.32 2.02
N ASP A 27 -2.48 -0.81 1.83
CA ASP A 27 -1.99 -1.70 2.88
C ASP A 27 -0.47 -1.61 3.08
N MET A 28 0.22 -0.78 2.27
CA MET A 28 1.67 -0.60 2.28
C MET A 28 2.40 -1.90 1.95
N GLU A 29 2.01 -2.57 0.86
CA GLU A 29 2.68 -3.79 0.37
C GLU A 29 3.26 -3.64 -1.06
N GLU A 30 3.00 -2.53 -1.75
CA GLU A 30 3.41 -2.31 -3.15
C GLU A 30 4.91 -1.97 -3.32
N LEU A 31 5.55 -1.37 -2.31
CA LEU A 31 6.95 -0.96 -2.40
C LEU A 31 7.89 -2.14 -2.11
N LYS A 32 8.58 -2.61 -3.15
CA LYS A 32 9.65 -3.60 -2.99
C LYS A 32 10.87 -2.97 -2.33
N LEU A 33 11.11 -3.34 -1.08
CA LEU A 33 12.31 -2.93 -0.36
C LEU A 33 13.57 -3.61 -0.91
N SER A 34 14.69 -2.90 -0.80
CA SER A 34 16.02 -3.42 -1.10
C SER A 34 16.52 -4.37 0.01
N GLU A 35 17.83 -4.57 0.11
CA GLU A 35 18.45 -5.33 1.22
C GLU A 35 18.11 -4.71 2.59
N LEU A 36 17.98 -3.39 2.66
CA LEU A 36 17.58 -2.72 3.89
C LEU A 36 16.11 -3.04 4.23
N PRO A 37 15.77 -3.25 5.52
CA PRO A 37 14.41 -3.54 5.95
C PRO A 37 13.52 -2.30 5.99
N TYR A 38 13.95 -1.18 5.41
CA TYR A 38 13.17 0.04 5.33
C TYR A 38 13.56 0.85 4.09
N TRP A 39 12.68 1.77 3.73
CA TRP A 39 12.88 2.82 2.77
C TRP A 39 12.55 4.16 3.43
N ASN A 40 13.48 5.11 3.36
CA ASN A 40 13.35 6.45 3.91
C ASN A 40 13.52 7.55 2.86
N GLY A 41 13.47 7.19 1.57
CA GLY A 41 13.67 8.10 0.45
C GLY A 41 15.13 8.41 0.12
N SER A 42 16.09 7.66 0.65
CA SER A 42 17.53 7.81 0.33
C SER A 42 17.87 7.61 -1.15
N ASP A 43 16.97 6.98 -1.91
CA ASP A 43 17.02 6.86 -3.38
C ASP A 43 16.60 8.13 -4.12
N MET A 44 16.21 9.18 -3.39
CA MET A 44 15.74 10.47 -3.92
C MET A 44 14.46 10.38 -4.77
N ALA A 45 13.66 9.31 -4.63
CA ALA A 45 12.43 9.14 -5.42
C ALA A 45 11.31 10.15 -5.06
N GLY A 46 11.41 10.80 -3.88
CA GLY A 46 10.44 11.81 -3.43
C GLY A 46 9.12 11.24 -2.88
N GLY A 47 8.95 9.92 -2.93
CA GLY A 47 7.76 9.22 -2.47
C GLY A 47 7.55 7.90 -3.19
N PHE A 48 6.53 7.15 -2.75
CA PHE A 48 6.08 5.94 -3.42
C PHE A 48 4.55 5.94 -3.54
N ARG A 49 4.02 5.12 -4.45
CA ARG A 49 2.58 4.87 -4.56
C ARG A 49 2.25 3.52 -3.96
N ASP A 50 1.13 3.48 -3.29
CA ASP A 50 0.46 2.24 -2.92
C ASP A 50 -1.02 2.38 -3.30
N HIS A 51 -1.42 1.57 -4.28
CA HIS A 51 -2.65 1.77 -5.04
C HIS A 51 -2.86 3.23 -5.50
N TYR A 52 -3.92 3.90 -5.03
CA TYR A 52 -4.26 5.27 -5.38
C TYR A 52 -3.64 6.32 -4.46
N VAL A 53 -2.95 5.90 -3.39
CA VAL A 53 -2.34 6.80 -2.42
C VAL A 53 -0.89 7.05 -2.79
N TYR A 54 -0.46 8.32 -2.70
CA TYR A 54 0.93 8.70 -2.85
C TYR A 54 1.50 9.16 -1.51
N TYR A 55 2.54 8.47 -1.06
CA TYR A 55 3.24 8.75 0.19
C TYR A 55 4.49 9.56 -0.11
N LYS A 56 4.41 10.87 0.12
CA LYS A 56 5.55 11.78 -0.10
C LYS A 56 6.68 11.52 0.90
N ASN A 57 7.90 11.66 0.43
CA ASN A 57 9.11 11.69 1.25
C ASN A 57 10.03 12.80 0.74
N SER A 58 10.70 13.50 1.65
CA SER A 58 11.78 14.42 1.30
C SER A 58 13.02 14.03 2.09
N TYR A 59 13.99 13.44 1.37
CA TYR A 59 15.29 13.07 1.90
C TYR A 59 16.32 14.17 1.61
N ASN A 60 17.09 14.55 2.62
CA ASN A 60 18.22 15.45 2.51
C ASN A 60 19.53 14.63 2.60
N PRO A 61 20.23 14.40 1.48
CA PRO A 61 21.45 13.59 1.47
C PRO A 61 22.63 14.23 2.18
N GLN A 62 22.62 15.56 2.38
CA GLN A 62 23.69 16.25 3.08
C GLN A 62 23.71 15.86 4.57
N TRP A 63 22.54 15.67 5.18
CA TRP A 63 22.41 15.41 6.62
C TRP A 63 21.86 14.01 6.93
N GLY A 64 21.50 13.24 5.90
CA GLY A 64 20.93 11.90 6.07
C GLY A 64 19.56 11.89 6.76
N VAL A 65 18.84 13.01 6.70
CA VAL A 65 17.54 13.19 7.35
C VAL A 65 16.42 13.13 6.33
N TRP A 66 15.23 12.73 6.78
CA TRP A 66 14.04 12.65 5.93
C TRP A 66 12.82 13.24 6.64
N SER A 67 11.80 13.59 5.86
CA SER A 67 10.50 14.03 6.35
C SER A 67 9.37 13.49 5.47
N GLY A 68 8.17 13.34 6.06
CA GLY A 68 7.03 12.71 5.40
C GLY A 68 6.88 11.26 5.83
N PHE A 69 6.76 10.35 4.87
CA PHE A 69 6.54 8.93 5.11
C PHE A 69 7.80 8.11 4.83
N ALA A 70 8.00 7.08 5.66
CA ALA A 70 8.93 5.99 5.41
C ALA A 70 8.14 4.67 5.32
N TYR A 71 8.74 3.68 4.69
CA TYR A 71 8.18 2.33 4.55
C TYR A 71 9.11 1.38 5.28
N SER A 72 8.59 0.44 6.08
CA SER A 72 9.44 -0.39 6.93
C SER A 72 8.86 -1.78 7.18
N ARG A 73 9.77 -2.76 7.25
CA ARG A 73 9.58 -4.13 7.71
C ARG A 73 10.45 -4.41 8.97
N VAL A 74 10.70 -3.38 9.77
CA VAL A 74 11.48 -3.50 11.01
C VAL A 74 10.54 -3.88 12.16
N ASN A 75 10.82 -5.02 12.78
CA ASN A 75 10.01 -5.62 13.83
C ASN A 75 10.71 -5.65 15.20
N ASP A 76 11.72 -4.80 15.38
CA ASP A 76 12.46 -4.68 16.62
C ASP A 76 11.68 -3.85 17.66
N THR A 77 11.04 -4.52 18.60
CA THR A 77 10.29 -3.91 19.71
C THR A 77 11.13 -3.63 20.96
N ASN A 78 12.42 -3.99 20.95
CA ASN A 78 13.25 -4.00 22.14
C ASN A 78 14.26 -2.86 22.17
N THR A 79 14.76 -2.43 21.00
CA THR A 79 15.80 -1.39 20.93
C THR A 79 15.20 0.00 21.15
N PRO A 80 15.58 0.72 22.23
CA PRO A 80 15.09 2.07 22.47
C PRO A 80 15.88 3.11 21.66
N GLY A 81 15.27 4.29 21.49
CA GLY A 81 15.92 5.48 20.95
C GLY A 81 15.74 5.67 19.44
N TYR A 82 16.24 6.80 18.95
CA TYR A 82 16.01 7.28 17.57
C TYR A 82 16.64 6.40 16.48
N GLN A 83 17.59 5.54 16.85
CA GLN A 83 18.19 4.61 15.89
C GLN A 83 17.19 3.53 15.44
N ASN A 84 16.17 3.25 16.26
CA ASN A 84 15.10 2.30 15.94
C ASN A 84 13.84 2.97 15.35
N GLN A 85 14.01 4.15 14.71
CA GLN A 85 12.89 4.98 14.21
C GLN A 85 11.99 4.32 13.15
N TYR A 86 12.43 3.22 12.53
CA TYR A 86 11.65 2.51 11.52
C TYR A 86 10.86 1.34 12.10
N ALA A 87 11.07 0.97 13.37
CA ALA A 87 10.37 -0.15 13.97
C ALA A 87 8.95 0.22 14.41
N VAL A 88 8.05 -0.74 14.26
CA VAL A 88 6.75 -0.69 14.93
C VAL A 88 6.95 -1.15 16.38
N TRP A 89 6.60 -0.30 17.36
CA TRP A 89 6.89 -0.60 18.76
C TRP A 89 6.03 -1.75 19.34
N THR A 90 4.72 -1.76 19.09
CA THR A 90 3.83 -2.83 19.56
C THR A 90 2.65 -2.93 18.59
N PRO A 91 2.35 -4.11 18.02
CA PRO A 91 2.87 -5.44 18.36
C PRO A 91 4.22 -5.84 17.72
N GLY A 92 4.93 -4.94 17.04
CA GLY A 92 6.14 -5.30 16.29
C GLY A 92 5.88 -5.67 14.82
N THR A 93 4.63 -5.59 14.39
CA THR A 93 4.20 -5.96 13.04
C THR A 93 3.23 -4.92 12.50
N GLY A 94 3.13 -4.85 11.17
CA GLY A 94 2.04 -4.14 10.49
C GLY A 94 0.69 -4.82 10.70
N VAL A 95 -0.36 -4.25 10.11
CA VAL A 95 -1.74 -4.76 10.20
C VAL A 95 -1.86 -6.18 9.63
N GLY A 96 -1.04 -6.53 8.63
CA GLY A 96 -0.96 -7.88 8.07
C GLY A 96 -0.32 -8.93 8.98
N GLY A 97 0.16 -8.55 10.17
CA GLY A 97 0.88 -9.44 11.09
C GLY A 97 2.31 -9.77 10.65
N THR A 98 2.78 -9.14 9.58
CA THR A 98 4.15 -9.22 9.10
C THR A 98 4.96 -8.06 9.64
N GLY A 99 6.20 -8.39 9.97
CA GLY A 99 7.22 -7.49 10.49
C GLY A 99 8.39 -7.57 9.57
#